data_AF-A0A3E2GX58-F1
#
_entry.id   AF-A0A3E2GX58-F1
#
_cell.length_a   1.000
_cell.length_b   1.000
_cell.length_c   1.000
_cell.angle_alpha   90.00
_cell.angle_beta   90.00
_cell.angle_gamma   90.00
#
_symmetry.space_group_name_H-M   'P 1'
#
loop_
_entity.id
_entity.type
_entity.pdbx_description
1 polymer ?
#
loop_
_entity_poly.entity_id
_entity_poly.type
_entity_poly.pdbx_seq_one_letter_code
_entity_poly.pdbx_strand_id
1 'polypeptide(L)'
;MKVNEASIQEAIADLKSQKKPNFSATAKIYGLERTTLAKQYKGQHTSMKTAMSTHKQRLNNAQESVLIKHINYLTNRGIPLTSQIVHNMAEKIIQGLVRKN
;
A
#
# COMPACT_ATOMS: atom_id res chain seq x y z
N MET A 1 16.48 8.14 10.45
CA MET A 1 15.40 9.11 10.15
C MET A 1 14.10 8.34 9.93
N LYS A 2 13.04 8.66 10.66
CA LYS A 2 11.70 8.08 10.45
C LYS A 2 11.13 8.73 9.19
N VAL A 3 11.23 8.06 8.06
CA VAL A 3 10.68 8.57 6.80
C VAL A 3 9.17 8.35 6.84
N ASN A 4 8.40 9.43 6.88
CA ASN A 4 6.95 9.36 6.84
C ASN A 4 6.49 9.12 5.40
N GLU A 5 5.85 7.97 5.11
CA GLU A 5 5.40 7.61 3.76
C GLU A 5 4.48 8.67 3.13
N ALA A 6 3.65 9.33 3.96
CA ALA A 6 2.77 10.42 3.54
C ALA A 6 3.56 11.61 2.97
N SER A 7 4.62 12.02 3.65
CA SER A 7 5.47 13.15 3.22
C SER A 7 6.18 12.86 1.89
N ILE A 8 6.51 11.58 1.61
CA ILE A 8 7.09 11.22 0.31
C ILE A 8 6.04 11.29 -0.80
N GLN A 9 4.81 10.85 -0.54
CA GLN A 9 3.73 10.92 -1.54
C GLN A 9 3.38 12.36 -1.90
N GLU A 10 3.32 13.25 -0.91
CA GLU A 10 3.14 14.69 -1.13
C GLU A 10 4.28 15.29 -1.96
N ALA A 11 5.54 14.99 -1.59
CA ALA A 11 6.71 15.44 -2.35
C ALA A 11 6.72 14.94 -3.81
N ILE A 12 6.22 13.72 -4.06
CA ILE A 12 6.09 13.19 -5.43
C ILE A 12 4.97 13.88 -6.19
N ALA A 13 3.83 14.19 -5.56
CA ALA A 13 2.74 14.93 -6.17
C ALA A 13 3.19 16.34 -6.57
N ASP A 14 3.92 17.02 -5.69
CA ASP A 14 4.54 18.32 -5.97
C ASP A 14 5.50 18.28 -7.16
N LEU A 15 6.37 17.28 -7.21
CA LEU A 15 7.31 17.11 -8.34
C LEU A 15 6.59 16.83 -9.66
N LYS A 16 5.45 16.15 -9.64
CA LYS A 16 4.62 15.90 -10.84
C LYS A 16 3.89 17.16 -11.33
N SER A 17 3.60 18.10 -10.43
CA SER A 17 2.95 19.39 -10.78
C SER A 17 3.95 20.38 -11.41
N GLN A 18 5.25 20.21 -11.14
CA GLN A 18 6.30 21.08 -11.69
C GLN A 18 6.58 20.78 -13.17
N LYS A 19 6.62 21.83 -14.01
CA LYS A 19 7.08 21.73 -15.43
C LYS A 19 8.51 21.19 -15.56
N LYS A 20 9.37 21.47 -14.57
CA LYS A 20 10.74 20.94 -14.46
C LYS A 20 10.94 20.43 -13.03
N PRO A 21 11.02 19.11 -12.81
CA PRO A 21 11.12 18.54 -11.46
C PRO A 21 12.40 18.98 -10.74
N ASN A 22 12.26 19.69 -9.61
CA ASN A 22 13.39 20.12 -8.78
C ASN A 22 13.47 19.31 -7.48
N PHE A 23 14.15 18.16 -7.56
CA PHE A 23 14.30 17.25 -6.43
C PHE A 23 14.98 17.86 -5.20
N SER A 24 15.95 18.77 -5.39
CA SER A 24 16.69 19.36 -4.26
C SER A 24 15.83 20.34 -3.46
N ALA A 25 15.04 21.17 -4.14
CA ALA A 25 14.14 22.11 -3.48
C ALA A 25 13.03 21.37 -2.74
N THR A 26 12.36 20.44 -3.41
CA THR A 26 11.28 19.65 -2.81
C THR A 26 11.80 18.80 -1.64
N ALA A 27 12.96 18.16 -1.76
CA ALA A 27 13.55 17.39 -0.66
C ALA A 27 13.79 18.23 0.60
N LYS A 28 14.23 19.50 0.44
CA LYS A 28 14.42 20.41 1.58
C LYS A 28 13.12 20.82 2.24
N ILE A 29 12.08 21.10 1.46
CA ILE A 29 10.75 21.49 1.97
C ILE A 29 10.17 20.37 2.84
N TYR A 30 10.28 19.12 2.38
CA TYR A 30 9.70 17.96 3.04
C TYR A 30 10.65 17.25 4.02
N GLY A 31 11.89 17.74 4.20
CA GLY A 31 12.89 17.12 5.07
C GLY A 31 13.31 15.72 4.64
N LEU A 32 13.25 15.43 3.33
CA LEU A 32 13.56 14.12 2.74
C LEU A 32 14.96 14.09 2.13
N GLU A 33 15.50 12.88 1.96
CA GLU A 33 16.73 12.70 1.21
C GLU A 33 16.45 12.79 -0.31
N ARG A 34 17.19 13.65 -1.02
CA ARG A 34 17.03 13.86 -2.47
C ARG A 34 17.14 12.55 -3.27
N THR A 35 18.11 11.69 -2.93
CA THR A 35 18.37 10.43 -3.64
C THR A 35 17.18 9.48 -3.52
N THR A 36 16.61 9.38 -2.32
CA THR A 36 15.42 8.60 -2.01
C THR A 36 14.22 9.11 -2.81
N LEU A 37 13.98 10.42 -2.82
CA LEU A 37 12.90 11.04 -3.59
C LEU A 37 13.04 10.81 -5.10
N ALA A 38 14.26 10.92 -5.65
CA ALA A 38 14.53 10.69 -7.07
C ALA A 38 14.32 9.21 -7.48
N LYS A 39 14.78 8.26 -6.67
CA LYS A 39 14.58 6.82 -6.92
C LYS A 39 13.09 6.46 -6.94
N GLN A 40 12.31 7.02 -6.01
CA GLN A 40 10.88 6.76 -5.92
C GLN A 40 10.08 7.44 -7.04
N TYR A 41 10.45 8.67 -7.43
CA TYR A 41 9.86 9.36 -8.60
C TYR A 41 10.08 8.57 -9.90
N LYS A 42 11.26 7.95 -10.06
CA LYS A 42 11.58 7.09 -11.20
C LYS A 42 10.97 5.69 -11.12
N GLY A 43 10.27 5.35 -10.03
CA GLY A 43 9.68 4.03 -9.81
C GLY A 43 10.68 2.91 -9.48
N GLN A 44 11.93 3.24 -9.15
CA GLN A 44 12.98 2.26 -8.83
C GLN A 44 12.82 1.66 -7.44
N HIS A 45 12.12 2.36 -6.54
CA HIS A 45 11.80 1.86 -5.21
C HIS A 45 10.32 2.13 -4.95
N THR A 46 9.55 1.07 -4.69
CA THR A 46 8.16 1.18 -4.26
C THR A 46 8.11 1.49 -2.76
N SER A 47 7.01 2.09 -2.29
CA SER A 47 6.83 2.32 -0.84
C SER A 47 6.97 1.00 -0.08
N MET A 48 7.42 1.04 1.17
CA MET A 48 7.55 -0.18 1.97
C MET A 48 6.23 -0.92 2.06
N LYS A 49 5.11 -0.21 2.25
CA LYS A 49 3.77 -0.80 2.18
C LYS A 49 3.49 -1.49 0.84
N THR A 50 3.78 -0.83 -0.27
CA THR A 50 3.58 -1.42 -1.60
C THR A 50 4.47 -2.65 -1.78
N ALA A 51 5.76 -2.58 -1.44
CA ALA A 51 6.68 -3.70 -1.56
C ALA A 51 6.28 -4.89 -0.65
N MET A 52 5.82 -4.62 0.56
CA MET A 52 5.26 -5.63 1.45
C MET A 52 3.99 -6.26 0.87
N SER A 53 3.10 -5.46 0.28
CA SER A 53 1.92 -6.00 -0.39
C SER A 53 2.27 -6.84 -1.60
N THR A 54 3.21 -6.38 -2.43
CA THR A 54 3.61 -7.08 -3.66
C THR A 54 4.39 -8.37 -3.39
N HIS A 55 5.23 -8.40 -2.36
CA HIS A 55 6.16 -9.53 -2.15
C HIS A 55 5.90 -10.35 -0.88
N LYS A 56 5.17 -9.83 0.11
CA LYS A 56 4.95 -10.50 1.41
C LYS A 56 3.49 -10.82 1.71
N GLN A 57 2.52 -10.30 0.95
CA GLN A 57 1.11 -10.65 1.10
C GLN A 57 0.68 -11.64 0.01
N ARG A 58 -0.18 -12.60 0.38
CA ARG A 58 -0.85 -13.48 -0.60
C ARG A 58 -2.01 -12.78 -1.30
N LEU A 59 -2.67 -11.87 -0.59
CA LEU A 59 -3.70 -11.00 -1.14
C LEU A 59 -3.06 -9.66 -1.50
N ASN A 60 -3.34 -9.16 -2.70
CA ASN A 60 -3.01 -7.78 -3.02
C ASN A 60 -4.02 -6.80 -2.38
N ASN A 61 -3.67 -5.52 -2.32
CA ASN A 61 -4.53 -4.48 -1.72
C ASN A 61 -5.98 -4.46 -2.23
N ALA A 62 -6.20 -4.77 -3.52
CA ALA A 62 -7.54 -4.80 -4.09
C ALA A 62 -8.34 -6.01 -3.58
N GLN A 63 -7.69 -7.18 -3.49
CA GLN A 63 -8.27 -8.40 -2.92
C GLN A 63 -8.58 -8.23 -1.43
N GLU A 64 -7.68 -7.60 -0.67
CA GLU A 64 -7.93 -7.25 0.74
C GLU A 64 -9.13 -6.31 0.88
N SER A 65 -9.27 -5.30 0.00
CA SER A 65 -10.43 -4.41 0.00
C SER A 65 -11.75 -5.16 -0.21
N VAL A 66 -11.77 -6.13 -1.13
CA VAL A 66 -12.94 -6.98 -1.37
C VAL A 66 -13.27 -7.82 -0.14
N LEU A 67 -12.27 -8.44 0.49
CA LEU A 67 -12.45 -9.22 1.71
C LEU A 67 -13.02 -8.37 2.85
N ILE A 68 -12.46 -7.18 3.09
CA ILE A 68 -12.94 -6.24 4.10
C ILE A 68 -14.38 -5.82 3.83
N LYS A 69 -14.73 -5.50 2.58
CA LYS A 69 -16.12 -5.16 2.20
C LYS A 69 -17.09 -6.30 2.54
N HIS A 70 -16.69 -7.54 2.30
CA HIS A 70 -17.53 -8.71 2.59
C HIS A 70 -17.69 -8.94 4.10
N ILE A 71 -16.60 -8.80 4.86
CA ILE A 71 -16.62 -8.87 6.33
C ILE A 71 -17.57 -7.81 6.89
N ASN A 72 -17.44 -6.56 6.44
CA ASN A 72 -18.28 -5.46 6.90
C ASN A 72 -19.74 -5.68 6.54
N TYR A 73 -20.03 -6.18 5.33
CA TYR A 73 -21.39 -6.49 4.89
C TYR A 73 -22.08 -7.52 5.80
N LEU A 74 -21.37 -8.58 6.18
CA LEU A 74 -21.89 -9.63 7.07
C LEU A 74 -22.00 -9.14 8.52
N THR A 75 -20.99 -8.40 8.99
CA THR A 75 -20.97 -7.83 10.35
C THR A 75 -22.13 -6.85 10.55
N ASN A 76 -22.42 -5.99 9.56
CA ASN A 76 -23.56 -5.06 9.59
C ASN A 76 -24.92 -5.77 9.65
N ARG A 77 -24.98 -7.03 9.21
CA ARG A 77 -26.17 -7.89 9.30
C ARG A 77 -26.26 -8.66 10.62
N GLY A 78 -25.32 -8.43 11.54
CA GLY A 78 -25.24 -9.16 12.81
C GLY A 78 -24.81 -10.62 12.65
N ILE A 79 -24.23 -10.99 11.50
CA ILE A 79 -23.77 -12.36 11.26
C ILE A 79 -22.36 -12.49 11.88
N PRO A 80 -22.16 -13.35 12.88
CA PRO A 80 -20.84 -13.56 13.45
C PRO A 80 -19.96 -14.31 12.44
N LEU A 81 -18.82 -13.72 12.07
CA LEU A 81 -17.81 -14.39 11.27
C LEU A 81 -16.82 -15.11 12.18
N THR A 82 -16.57 -16.38 11.89
CA THR A 82 -15.45 -17.11 12.48
C THR A 82 -14.19 -16.92 11.64
N SER A 83 -13.01 -17.09 12.26
CA SER A 83 -11.72 -17.02 11.56
C SER A 83 -11.64 -18.00 10.38
N GLN A 84 -12.31 -19.16 10.47
CA GLN A 84 -12.38 -20.13 9.38
C GLN A 84 -13.16 -19.60 8.16
N ILE A 85 -14.27 -18.90 8.39
CA ILE A 85 -15.06 -18.32 7.29
C ILE A 85 -14.24 -17.24 6.58
N VAL A 86 -13.53 -16.40 7.34
CA VAL A 86 -12.61 -15.38 6.78
C VAL A 86 -11.50 -16.02 5.95
N HIS A 87 -10.93 -17.13 6.43
CA HIS A 87 -9.91 -17.88 5.70
C HIS A 87 -10.45 -18.43 4.37
N ASN A 88 -11.60 -19.12 4.40
CA ASN A 88 -12.22 -19.66 3.20
C ASN A 88 -12.58 -18.57 2.18
N MET A 89 -13.00 -17.39 2.64
CA MET A 89 -13.25 -16.24 1.78
C MET A 89 -11.98 -15.73 1.12
N ALA A 90 -10.88 -15.63 1.87
CA ALA A 90 -9.59 -15.23 1.35
C ALA A 90 -9.10 -16.20 0.25
N GLU A 91 -9.19 -17.51 0.50
CA GLU A 91 -8.85 -18.57 -0.48
C GLU A 91 -9.69 -18.46 -1.76
N LYS A 92 -11.00 -18.21 -1.61
CA LYS A 92 -11.91 -18.02 -2.75
C LYS A 92 -11.54 -16.79 -3.58
N ILE A 93 -11.11 -15.69 -2.95
CA ILE A 93 -10.71 -14.45 -3.64
C ILE A 93 -9.39 -14.62 -4.40
N ILE A 94 -8.45 -15.39 -3.85
CA ILE A 94 -7.15 -15.64 -4.51
C ILE A 94 -7.16 -16.84 -5.45
N GLN A 95 -8.26 -17.61 -5.49
CA GLN A 95 -8.38 -18.88 -6.20
C GLN A 95 -7.21 -19.83 -5.92
N GLY A 96 -6.79 -19.90 -4.64
CA GLY A 96 -5.59 -20.60 -4.22
C GLY A 96 -5.52 -20.75 -2.70
N LEU A 97 -4.55 -21.55 -2.25
CA LEU A 97 -4.38 -21.85 -0.82
C LEU A 97 -3.73 -20.67 -0.08
N VAL A 98 -4.34 -20.27 1.04
CA VAL A 98 -3.75 -19.28 1.95
C VAL A 98 -2.91 -20.05 2.97
N ARG A 99 -1.68 -20.43 2.62
CA ARG A 99 -0.73 -20.98 3.60
C ARG A 99 0.04 -19.85 4.30
N LYS A 100 0.46 -20.10 5.54
CA LYS A 100 1.34 -19.18 6.29
C LYS A 100 2.59 -18.89 5.45
N ASN A 101 2.85 -17.60 5.17
CA ASN A 101 4.03 -17.11 4.46
C ASN A 101 5.28 -17.20 5.34
#